data_AF-D7GW23-F1
#
_entry.id   AF-D7GW23-F1
#
_cell.length_a   1.000
_cell.length_b   1.000
_cell.length_c   1.000
_cell.angle_alpha   90.00
_cell.angle_beta   90.00
_cell.angle_gamma   90.00
#
_symmetry.space_group_name_H-M   'P 1'
#
loop_
_entity.id
_entity.type
_entity.pdbx_description
1 polymer ?
#
loop_
_entity_poly.entity_id
_entity_poly.type
_entity_poly.pdbx_seq_one_letter_code
_entity_poly.pdbx_strand_id
1 'polypeptide(L)' 'MPSINSIDGLGEKAADSIEEAAKDGKFLSKEDFRNRTKVSKTICDLMEELGILKGLPESNQLSLFDF' A
#
# COMPACT_ATOMS: atom_id res chain seq x y z
N MET A 1 16.04 -16.28 -0.20
CA MET A 1 14.74 -15.57 -0.15
C MET A 1 14.79 -14.51 -1.22
N PRO A 2 13.85 -14.47 -2.19
CA PRO A 2 13.92 -13.45 -3.23
C PRO A 2 13.53 -12.11 -2.59
N SER A 3 14.50 -11.20 -2.61
CA SER A 3 14.37 -9.85 -2.12
C SER A 3 13.22 -9.14 -2.84
N ILE A 4 12.46 -8.33 -2.09
CA ILE A 4 11.42 -7.43 -2.63
C ILE A 4 11.95 -6.51 -3.76
N ASN A 5 13.28 -6.40 -3.93
CA ASN A 5 13.96 -5.78 -5.06
C ASN A 5 13.73 -6.43 -6.44
N SER A 6 13.13 -7.63 -6.53
CA SER A 6 12.86 -8.27 -7.82
C SER A 6 11.53 -7.86 -8.47
N ILE A 7 10.78 -6.94 -7.87
CA ILE A 7 9.61 -6.35 -8.52
C ILE A 7 10.11 -5.26 -9.48
N ASP A 8 10.23 -5.61 -10.77
CA ASP A 8 10.67 -4.72 -11.84
C ASP A 8 9.83 -3.42 -11.84
N GLY A 9 10.44 -2.29 -11.47
CA GLY A 9 9.77 -0.98 -11.35
C GLY A 9 9.38 -0.53 -9.94
N LEU A 10 9.50 -1.40 -8.92
CA LEU A 10 9.42 -1.04 -7.51
C LEU A 10 10.80 -0.51 -7.07
N GLY A 11 11.17 0.69 -7.48
CA GLY A 11 12.48 1.25 -7.15
C GLY A 11 12.78 1.13 -5.65
N GLU A 12 14.05 0.91 -5.29
CA GLU A 12 14.52 0.58 -3.92
C GLU A 12 13.86 1.46 -2.82
N LYS A 13 13.68 2.76 -3.10
CA LYS A 13 13.01 3.72 -2.21
C LYS A 13 11.54 3.42 -1.91
N ALA A 14 10.81 2.83 -2.85
CA ALA A 14 9.41 2.46 -2.66
C ALA A 14 9.29 1.29 -1.69
N ALA A 15 10.18 0.30 -1.79
CA ALA A 15 10.25 -0.81 -0.84
C ALA A 15 10.53 -0.30 0.58
N ASP A 16 11.55 0.55 0.75
CA ASP A 16 11.87 1.16 2.05
C ASP A 16 10.70 1.96 2.62
N SER A 17 10.03 2.77 1.78
CA SER A 17 8.89 3.58 2.21
C SER A 17 7.68 2.73 2.61
N ILE A 18 7.47 1.58 1.96
CA ILE A 18 6.43 0.61 2.33
C ILE A 18 6.76 -0.02 3.67
N GLU A 19 8.00 -0.46 3.88
CA GLU A 19 8.43 -1.07 5.13
C GLU A 19 8.31 -0.09 6.30
N GLU A 20 8.80 1.14 6.14
CA GLU A 20 8.70 2.20 7.15
C GLU A 20 7.24 2.53 7.45
N ALA A 21 6.40 2.71 6.43
CA ALA A 21 4.98 2.96 6.64
C ALA A 21 4.31 1.79 7.35
N ALA A 22 4.66 0.53 7.04
CA ALA A 22 4.08 -0.63 7.70
C ALA A 22 4.43 -0.70 9.20
N LYS A 23 5.56 -0.11 9.63
CA LYS A 23 5.95 -0.01 11.05
C LYS A 23 5.02 0.92 11.86
N ASP A 24 4.48 1.96 11.23
CA ASP A 24 3.50 2.88 11.85
C ASP A 24 2.13 2.20 12.11
N GLY A 25 1.94 0.97 11.65
CA GLY A 25 0.73 0.17 11.88
C GLY A 25 0.00 -0.18 10.59
N LYS A 26 -1.08 -0.96 10.72
CA LYS A 26 -1.86 -1.47 9.58
C LYS A 26 -2.43 -0.34 8.73
N PHE A 27 -2.46 -0.56 7.42
CA PHE A 27 -3.13 0.32 6.48
C PHE A 27 -4.65 0.17 6.58
N LEU A 28 -5.36 1.28 6.51
CA LEU A 28 -6.83 1.31 6.62
C LEU A 28 -7.52 1.24 5.26
N SER A 29 -6.87 1.74 4.21
CA SER A 29 -7.36 1.74 2.83
C SER A 29 -6.19 1.79 1.84
N LYS A 30 -6.49 1.59 0.55
CA LYS A 30 -5.50 1.76 -0.53
C LYS A 30 -5.03 3.21 -0.62
N GLU A 31 -5.93 4.17 -0.37
CA GLU A 31 -5.57 5.59 -0.27
C GLU A 31 -4.60 5.86 0.89
N ASP A 32 -4.85 5.29 2.08
CA ASP A 32 -3.93 5.39 3.24
C ASP A 32 -2.55 4.80 2.92
N PHE A 33 -2.54 3.61 2.33
CA PHE A 33 -1.30 2.98 1.86
C PHE A 33 -0.52 3.90 0.94
N ARG A 34 -1.17 4.46 -0.07
CA ARG A 34 -0.51 5.30 -1.07
C ARG A 34 -0.03 6.64 -0.52
N ASN A 35 -0.78 7.23 0.40
CA ASN A 35 -0.41 8.47 1.08
C ASN A 35 0.81 8.28 2.01
N ARG A 36 0.85 7.19 2.78
CA ARG A 36 1.94 6.91 3.72
C ARG A 36 3.22 6.45 3.03
N THR A 37 3.10 5.56 2.07
CA THR A 37 4.24 4.98 1.34
C THR A 37 4.75 5.89 0.22
N LYS A 38 3.97 6.90 -0.18
CA LYS A 38 4.26 7.83 -1.29
C LYS A 38 4.59 7.13 -2.60
N VAL A 39 4.06 5.91 -2.80
CA VAL A 39 4.30 5.14 -4.02
C VAL A 39 3.40 5.58 -5.17
N SER A 40 3.85 5.32 -6.39
CA SER A 40 3.10 5.64 -7.61
C SER A 40 1.84 4.77 -7.75
N LYS A 41 0.95 5.15 -8.68
CA LYS A 41 -0.26 4.36 -8.97
C LYS A 41 0.09 2.93 -9.37
N THR A 42 1.05 2.82 -10.27
CA THR A 42 1.55 1.55 -10.82
C THR A 42 1.99 0.58 -9.74
N ILE A 43 2.67 1.07 -8.70
CA ILE A 43 3.10 0.23 -7.57
C ILE A 43 1.90 -0.22 -6.72
N CYS A 44 0.95 0.69 -6.48
CA CYS A 44 -0.28 0.36 -5.76
C CYS A 44 -1.11 -0.69 -6.51
N ASP A 45 -1.30 -0.51 -7.83
CA ASP A 45 -2.00 -1.46 -8.70
C ASP A 45 -1.29 -2.82 -8.72
N LEU A 46 0.04 -2.83 -8.79
CA LEU A 46 0.83 -4.05 -8.73
C LEU A 46 0.69 -4.78 -7.39
N MET A 47 0.70 -4.05 -6.27
CA MET A 47 0.48 -4.65 -4.95
C MET A 47 -0.95 -5.16 -4.76
N GLU A 48 -1.93 -4.52 -5.41
CA GLU A 48 -3.29 -5.04 -5.50
C GLU A 48 -3.36 -6.34 -6.32
N GLU A 49 -2.73 -6.38 -7.50
CA GLU A 49 -2.69 -7.55 -8.38
C GLU A 49 -2.01 -8.75 -7.71
N LEU A 50 -0.93 -8.50 -6.97
CA LEU A 50 -0.24 -9.48 -6.12
C LEU A 50 -1.08 -9.93 -4.91
N GLY A 51 -2.24 -9.30 -4.68
CA GLY A 51 -3.15 -9.62 -3.58
C GLY A 51 -2.71 -9.09 -2.22
N ILE A 52 -1.69 -8.24 -2.16
CA ILE A 52 -1.14 -7.67 -0.92
C ILE A 52 -2.12 -6.66 -0.31
N LEU A 53 -2.73 -5.83 -1.15
CA LEU A 53 -3.75 -4.84 -0.74
C LEU A 53 -5.18 -5.40 -0.84
N LYS A 54 -5.33 -6.71 -1.06
CA LYS A 54 -6.64 -7.35 -1.22
C LYS A 54 -7.39 -7.32 0.11
N GLY A 55 -8.60 -6.78 0.08
CA GLY A 55 -9.46 -6.64 1.27
C GLY A 55 -9.35 -5.27 1.94
N LEU A 56 -8.45 -4.39 1.50
CA LEU A 56 -8.50 -2.98 1.88
C LEU A 56 -9.55 -2.23 1.03
N PRO A 57 -10.37 -1.36 1.63
CA PRO A 57 -11.25 -0.46 0.89
C PRO A 57 -10.43 0.54 0.07
N GLU A 58 -11.03 1.10 -0.99
CA GLU A 58 -10.38 2.12 -1.84
C GLU A 58 -9.91 3.33 -1.02
N SER A 59 -10.78 3.83 -0.13
CA SER A 59 -10.51 4.99 0.71
C SER A 59 -11.03 4.78 2.12
N ASN A 60 -10.59 5.64 3.04
CA ASN A 60 -11.08 5.70 4.41
C ASN A 60 -12.48 6.34 4.44
N GLN A 61 -13.48 5.69 3.82
CA GLN A 61 -14.87 6.10 4.03
C GLN A 61 -15.26 5.74 5.47
N LEU A 62 -15.11 6.72 6.36
CA LEU A 62 -15.84 6.75 7.62
C LEU A 62 -17.33 6.75 7.26
N SER A 63 -18.00 5.61 7.38
CA SER A 63 -19.45 5.58 7.57
C SER A 63 -19.76 6.19 8.94
N LEU A 64 -19.65 7.52 9.02
CA LEU A 64 -20.07 8.33 10.17
C LEU A 64 -21.60 8.49 10.23
N PHE A 65 -22.32 7.85 9.31
CA PHE A 65 -23.78 7.83 9.23
C PHE A 65 -24.28 6.39 9.06
N ASP A 66 -24.13 5.59 10.11
CA ASP A 66 -25.02 4.46 10.37
C ASP A 66 -25.73 4.78 11.71
N PHE A 67 -26.77 5.62 11.63
CA PHE A 67 -27.72 5.92 12.71
C PHE A 67 -29.14 5.83 12.16
#